data_AF-A0A947IEV7-F1
#
_entry.id   AF-A0A947IEV7-F1
#
_cell.length_a   1.000
_cell.length_b   1.000
_cell.length_c   1.000
_cell.angle_alpha   90.00
_cell.angle_beta   90.00
_cell.angle_gamma   90.00
#
_symmetry.space_group_name_H-M   'P 1'
#
loop_
_entity.id
_entity.type
_entity.pdbx_description
1 polymer ?
#
loop_
_entity_poly.entity_id
_entity_poly.type
_entity_poly.pdbx_seq_one_letter_code
_entity_poly.pdbx_strand_id
1 'polypeptide(L)'
;AYFYKGLFVAATVDGSLISRLTIIQELEKASGEDLLDSLIVKKLIQNEVNAKKIVVSDDEINGEIKRIEYQIMAQGSAIDAALAAQGMSMEDLEKQIILQKELEKLLAEKINVTDEEVSQYIEDNTISIPEGQEAMIIIQIKDELRNQKINAEADVLITALKSQANIRYFVNY
;
A
#
# COMPACT_ATOMS: atom_id res chain seq x y z
N ALA A 1 -5.83 39.01 -4.70
CA ALA A 1 -7.26 38.63 -4.76
C ALA A 1 -7.55 37.37 -5.61
N TYR A 2 -6.74 37.01 -6.61
CA TYR A 2 -7.01 35.85 -7.49
C TYR A 2 -6.59 34.48 -6.93
N PHE A 3 -5.67 34.42 -5.96
CA PHE A 3 -5.12 33.16 -5.44
C PHE A 3 -6.12 32.26 -4.69
N TYR A 4 -7.20 32.81 -4.14
CA TYR A 4 -8.19 32.04 -3.37
C TYR A 4 -9.39 31.56 -4.21
N LYS A 5 -9.51 32.01 -5.47
CA LYS A 5 -10.63 31.59 -6.33
C LYS A 5 -10.60 30.10 -6.62
N GLY A 6 -9.42 29.50 -6.78
CA GLY A 6 -9.23 28.07 -7.00
C GLY A 6 -9.70 27.17 -5.86
N LEU A 7 -9.89 27.71 -4.64
CA LEU A 7 -10.42 26.94 -3.51
C LEU A 7 -11.91 26.61 -3.65
N PHE A 8 -12.66 27.44 -4.39
CA PHE A 8 -14.12 27.32 -4.53
C PHE A 8 -14.56 27.12 -5.99
N VAL A 9 -13.85 27.73 -6.94
CA VAL A 9 -14.14 27.67 -8.38
C VAL A 9 -13.03 26.89 -9.07
N ALA A 10 -13.40 25.78 -9.71
CA ALA A 10 -12.47 24.94 -10.45
C ALA A 10 -12.24 25.46 -11.87
N ALA A 11 -13.30 25.90 -12.55
CA ALA A 11 -13.23 26.41 -13.92
C ALA A 11 -14.42 27.33 -14.23
N THR A 12 -14.35 28.02 -15.38
CA THR A 12 -15.49 28.78 -15.95
C THR A 12 -15.66 28.44 -17.43
N VAL A 13 -16.90 28.27 -17.88
CA VAL A 13 -17.27 28.01 -19.28
C VAL A 13 -18.28 29.07 -19.70
N ASP A 14 -17.92 29.93 -20.65
CA ASP A 14 -18.77 31.03 -21.15
C ASP A 14 -19.39 31.91 -20.03
N GLY A 15 -18.61 32.17 -18.98
CA GLY A 15 -19.06 32.94 -17.81
C GLY A 15 -19.83 32.14 -16.75
N SER A 16 -20.16 30.87 -17.01
CA SER A 16 -20.74 29.95 -16.03
C SER A 16 -19.64 29.28 -15.19
N LEU A 17 -19.83 29.22 -13.88
CA LEU A 17 -18.82 28.67 -12.95
C LEU A 17 -18.99 27.15 -12.79
N ILE A 18 -17.87 26.44 -12.74
CA ILE A 18 -17.79 25.05 -12.27
C ILE A 18 -17.21 25.09 -10.85
N SER A 19 -18.03 24.70 -9.88
CA SER A 19 -17.64 24.69 -8.46
C SER A 19 -16.74 23.51 -8.14
N ARG A 20 -15.74 23.72 -7.28
CA ARG A 20 -14.92 22.63 -6.74
C ARG A 20 -15.75 21.69 -5.87
N LEU A 21 -16.82 22.18 -5.23
CA LEU A 21 -17.73 21.34 -4.45
C LEU A 21 -18.47 20.33 -5.34
N THR A 22 -18.86 20.73 -6.55
CA THR A 22 -19.50 19.81 -7.51
C THR A 22 -18.56 18.67 -7.89
N ILE A 23 -17.27 18.97 -8.11
CA ILE A 23 -16.26 17.94 -8.37
C ILE A 23 -16.14 16.98 -7.19
N ILE A 24 -16.07 17.50 -5.96
CA ILE A 24 -15.99 16.67 -4.74
C ILE A 24 -17.22 15.77 -4.62
N GLN A 25 -18.42 16.31 -4.84
CA GLN A 25 -19.67 15.54 -4.78
C GLN A 25 -19.71 14.41 -5.81
N GLU A 26 -19.25 14.66 -7.05
CA GLU A 26 -19.19 13.61 -8.06
C GLU A 26 -18.13 12.55 -7.73
N LEU A 27 -16.99 12.93 -7.13
CA LEU A 27 -15.98 11.98 -6.65
C LEU A 27 -16.47 11.15 -5.46
N GLU A 28 -17.14 11.79 -4.50
CA GLU A 28 -17.77 11.13 -3.35
C GLU A 28 -18.83 10.12 -3.82
N LYS A 29 -19.65 10.50 -4.81
CA LYS A 29 -20.63 9.60 -5.41
C LYS A 29 -19.99 8.45 -6.19
N ALA A 30 -18.85 8.69 -6.85
CA ALA A 30 -18.20 7.68 -7.67
C ALA A 30 -17.37 6.68 -6.84
N SER A 31 -16.74 7.12 -5.74
CA SER A 31 -15.76 6.31 -5.00
C SER A 31 -15.63 6.67 -3.52
N GLY A 32 -16.54 7.49 -2.97
CA GLY A 32 -16.46 7.97 -1.59
C GLY A 32 -16.60 6.86 -0.56
N GLU A 33 -17.48 5.89 -0.79
CA GLU A 33 -17.67 4.73 0.10
C GLU A 33 -16.39 3.90 0.20
N ASP A 34 -15.84 3.46 -0.93
CA ASP A 34 -14.62 2.66 -1.00
C ASP A 34 -13.40 3.42 -0.43
N LEU A 35 -13.29 4.72 -0.73
CA LEU A 35 -12.21 5.55 -0.20
C LEU A 35 -12.32 5.71 1.32
N LEU A 36 -13.54 5.91 1.85
CA LEU A 36 -13.75 6.02 3.29
C LEU A 36 -13.43 4.70 3.99
N ASP A 37 -13.84 3.56 3.45
CA ASP A 37 -13.52 2.25 4.02
C ASP A 37 -11.99 2.01 4.04
N SER A 38 -11.31 2.31 2.94
CA SER A 38 -9.84 2.21 2.86
C SER A 38 -9.13 3.11 3.88
N LEU A 39 -9.61 4.35 4.06
CA LEU A 39 -9.08 5.27 5.07
C LEU A 39 -9.34 4.78 6.49
N ILE A 40 -10.50 4.18 6.76
CA ILE A 40 -10.81 3.53 8.05
C ILE A 40 -9.83 2.40 8.29
N VAL A 41 -9.63 1.50 7.33
CA VAL A 41 -8.66 0.39 7.42
C VAL A 41 -7.26 0.90 7.73
N LYS A 42 -6.77 1.89 6.96
CA LYS A 42 -5.46 2.52 7.21
C LYS A 42 -5.36 3.08 8.62
N LYS A 43 -6.41 3.74 9.12
CA LYS A 43 -6.44 4.30 10.46
C LYS A 43 -6.42 3.22 11.54
N LEU A 44 -7.13 2.12 11.34
CA LEU A 44 -7.13 0.97 12.25
C LEU A 44 -5.75 0.33 12.36
N ILE A 45 -5.09 0.09 11.23
CA ILE A 45 -3.73 -0.44 11.19
C ILE A 45 -2.79 0.50 11.94
N GLN A 46 -2.80 1.80 11.66
CA GLN A 46 -1.94 2.76 12.36
C GLN A 46 -2.17 2.79 13.88
N ASN A 47 -3.43 2.68 14.31
CA ASN A 47 -3.75 2.63 15.74
C ASN A 47 -3.15 1.36 16.39
N GLU A 48 -3.22 0.21 15.72
CA GLU A 48 -2.65 -1.05 16.20
C GLU A 48 -1.11 -1.01 16.24
N VAL A 49 -0.47 -0.46 15.20
CA VAL A 49 0.98 -0.19 15.17
C VAL A 49 1.40 0.63 16.38
N ASN A 50 0.68 1.73 16.64
CA ASN A 50 0.95 2.62 17.76
C ASN A 50 0.73 1.91 19.11
N ALA A 51 -0.33 1.11 19.24
CA ALA A 51 -0.62 0.35 20.45
C ALA A 51 0.48 -0.67 20.77
N LYS A 52 1.02 -1.32 19.73
CA LYS A 52 2.14 -2.26 19.82
C LYS A 52 3.51 -1.59 19.83
N LYS A 53 3.57 -0.26 19.72
CA LYS A 53 4.80 0.55 19.66
C LYS A 53 5.77 0.06 18.59
N ILE A 54 5.22 -0.36 17.45
CA ILE A 54 6.00 -0.74 16.29
C ILE A 54 6.60 0.54 15.69
N VAL A 55 7.89 0.49 15.40
CA VAL A 55 8.62 1.60 14.78
C VAL A 55 9.29 1.06 13.53
N VAL A 56 9.11 1.75 12.41
CA VAL A 56 9.87 1.53 11.17
C VAL A 56 11.02 2.52 11.17
N SER A 57 12.25 2.02 11.03
CA SER A 57 13.45 2.84 10.99
C SER A 57 13.69 3.43 9.61
N ASP A 58 14.41 4.55 9.55
CA ASP A 58 14.81 5.18 8.30
C ASP A 58 15.65 4.24 7.42
N ASP A 59 16.45 3.36 8.02
CA ASP A 59 17.25 2.37 7.30
C ASP A 59 16.36 1.35 6.56
N GLU A 60 15.26 0.92 7.16
CA GLU A 60 14.29 0.02 6.52
C GLU A 60 13.57 0.71 5.36
N ILE A 61 13.21 1.99 5.53
CA ILE A 61 12.55 2.78 4.50
C ILE A 61 13.51 3.01 3.33
N ASN A 62 14.72 3.49 3.61
CA ASN A 62 15.76 3.75 2.61
C ASN A 62 16.21 2.49 1.89
N GLY A 63 16.26 1.36 2.60
CA GLY A 63 16.56 0.05 2.01
C GLY A 63 15.50 -0.35 0.97
N GLU A 64 14.22 -0.19 1.31
CA GLU A 64 13.12 -0.49 0.40
C GLU A 64 13.07 0.47 -0.79
N ILE A 65 13.28 1.77 -0.57
CA ILE A 65 13.40 2.77 -1.64
C ILE A 65 14.48 2.36 -2.65
N LYS A 66 15.69 2.01 -2.17
CA LYS A 66 16.79 1.57 -3.03
C LYS A 66 16.45 0.31 -3.81
N ARG A 67 15.72 -0.63 -3.20
CA ARG A 67 15.25 -1.84 -3.87
C ARG A 67 14.30 -1.50 -5.02
N ILE A 68 13.33 -0.64 -4.78
CA ILE A 68 12.37 -0.16 -5.79
C ILE A 68 13.10 0.62 -6.89
N GLU A 69 14.01 1.52 -6.52
CA GLU A 69 14.83 2.27 -7.47
C GLU A 69 15.64 1.34 -8.39
N TYR A 70 16.31 0.32 -7.83
CA TYR A 70 17.04 -0.67 -8.61
C TYR A 70 16.12 -1.43 -9.59
N GLN A 71 14.92 -1.82 -9.16
CA GLN A 71 13.95 -2.51 -10.02
C GLN A 71 13.44 -1.62 -11.16
N ILE A 72 13.24 -0.32 -10.91
CA ILE A 72 12.81 0.64 -11.93
C ILE A 72 13.95 0.93 -12.91
N MET A 73 15.17 1.08 -12.40
CA MET A 73 16.37 1.27 -13.23
C MET A 73 16.64 0.07 -14.14
N ALA A 74 16.44 -1.15 -13.65
CA ALA A 74 16.55 -2.37 -14.45
C ALA A 74 15.55 -2.40 -15.64
N GLN A 75 14.45 -1.65 -15.52
CA GLN A 75 13.45 -1.48 -16.58
C GLN A 75 13.71 -0.24 -17.47
N GLY A 76 14.82 0.47 -17.25
CA GLY A 76 15.24 1.61 -18.07
C GLY A 76 14.57 2.94 -17.71
N SER A 77 14.01 3.08 -16.51
CA SER A 77 13.42 4.32 -16.02
C SER A 77 14.11 4.84 -14.76
N ALA A 78 13.82 6.08 -14.38
CA ALA A 78 14.23 6.66 -13.10
C ALA A 78 13.03 6.74 -12.16
N ILE A 79 13.26 6.61 -10.85
CA ILE A 79 12.20 6.59 -9.83
C ILE A 79 11.32 7.84 -9.88
N ASP A 80 11.91 9.02 -10.04
CA ASP A 80 11.17 10.30 -10.13
C ASP A 80 10.22 10.33 -11.33
N ALA A 81 10.65 9.80 -12.48
CA ALA A 81 9.83 9.74 -13.68
C ALA A 81 8.69 8.72 -13.53
N ALA A 82 8.97 7.57 -12.89
CA ALA A 82 7.96 6.55 -12.62
C ALA A 82 6.89 7.03 -11.63
N LEU A 83 7.29 7.76 -10.59
CA LEU A 83 6.37 8.37 -9.62
C LEU A 83 5.54 9.48 -10.27
N ALA A 84 6.17 10.36 -11.05
CA ALA A 84 5.46 11.43 -11.76
C ALA A 84 4.41 10.90 -12.75
N ALA A 85 4.72 9.78 -13.44
CA ALA A 85 3.77 9.12 -14.34
C ALA A 85 2.53 8.59 -13.60
N GLN A 86 2.65 8.28 -12.32
CA GLN A 86 1.56 7.85 -11.44
C GLN A 86 0.93 9.02 -10.66
N GLY A 87 1.41 10.25 -10.86
CA GLY A 87 0.96 11.42 -10.09
C GLY A 87 1.35 11.37 -8.61
N MET A 88 2.38 10.59 -8.26
CA MET A 88 2.87 10.40 -6.90
C MET A 88 4.13 11.23 -6.64
N SER A 89 4.30 11.65 -5.39
CA SER A 89 5.56 12.21 -4.89
C SER A 89 6.42 11.15 -4.19
N MET A 90 7.68 11.49 -3.92
CA MET A 90 8.55 10.66 -3.09
C MET A 90 7.98 10.46 -1.67
N GLU A 91 7.34 11.48 -1.12
CA GLU A 91 6.68 11.40 0.20
C GLU A 91 5.50 10.41 0.18
N ASP A 92 4.78 10.30 -0.94
CA ASP A 92 3.71 9.32 -1.08
C ASP A 92 4.26 7.89 -1.12
N LEU A 93 5.38 7.68 -1.82
CA LEU A 93 6.07 6.40 -1.82
C LEU A 93 6.57 6.03 -0.42
N GLU A 94 7.21 6.96 0.28
CA GLU A 94 7.67 6.76 1.67
C GLU A 94 6.51 6.35 2.58
N LYS A 95 5.36 7.03 2.51
CA LYS A 95 4.17 6.68 3.29
C LYS A 95 3.64 5.28 2.97
N GLN A 96 3.70 4.85 1.72
CA GLN A 96 3.30 3.50 1.32
C GLN A 96 4.27 2.44 1.86
N ILE A 97 5.58 2.70 1.78
CA ILE A 97 6.62 1.82 2.33
C ILE A 97 6.45 1.69 3.84
N ILE A 98 6.25 2.80 4.56
CA ILE A 98 6.03 2.79 6.01
C ILE A 98 4.84 1.89 6.35
N LEU A 99 3.70 2.09 5.68
CA LEU A 99 2.50 1.30 5.93
C LEU A 99 2.72 -0.19 5.64
N GLN A 100 3.44 -0.52 4.57
CA GLN A 100 3.79 -1.90 4.24
C GLN A 100 4.68 -2.53 5.32
N LYS A 101 5.74 -1.85 5.75
CA LYS A 101 6.66 -2.35 6.79
C LYS A 101 5.98 -2.45 8.16
N GLU A 102 5.09 -1.52 8.49
CA GLU A 102 4.25 -1.59 9.67
C GLU A 102 3.37 -2.86 9.66
N LEU A 103 2.71 -3.15 8.53
CA LEU A 103 1.90 -4.35 8.38
C LEU A 103 2.74 -5.63 8.45
N GLU A 104 3.89 -5.68 7.78
CA GLU A 104 4.84 -6.80 7.88
C GLU A 104 5.25 -7.06 9.34
N LYS A 105 5.53 -6.01 10.10
CA LYS A 105 5.91 -6.12 11.52
C LYS A 105 4.75 -6.56 12.41
N LEU A 106 3.55 -6.08 12.14
CA LEU A 106 2.34 -6.53 12.85
C LEU A 106 2.08 -8.01 12.66
N LEU A 107 2.43 -8.53 11.49
CA LEU A 107 2.16 -9.91 11.08
C LEU A 107 3.41 -10.81 11.15
N ALA A 108 4.53 -10.32 11.68
CA ALA A 108 5.85 -10.98 11.59
C ALA A 108 5.83 -12.45 12.05
N GLU A 109 5.09 -12.76 13.12
CA GLU A 109 4.95 -14.12 13.65
C GLU A 109 4.18 -15.07 12.72
N LYS A 110 3.28 -14.53 11.90
CA LYS A 110 2.37 -15.30 11.03
C LYS A 110 2.86 -15.44 9.59
N ILE A 111 3.75 -14.54 9.16
CA ILE A 111 4.24 -14.49 7.77
C ILE A 111 5.60 -15.17 7.59
N ASN A 112 6.11 -15.82 8.63
CA ASN A 112 7.35 -16.60 8.52
C ASN A 112 7.14 -17.78 7.57
N VAL A 113 8.04 -17.95 6.60
CA VAL A 113 7.97 -19.02 5.59
C VAL A 113 9.05 -20.06 5.91
N THR A 114 8.65 -21.31 6.10
CA THR A 114 9.57 -22.40 6.41
C THR A 114 10.15 -23.04 5.15
N ASP A 115 11.25 -23.77 5.29
CA ASP A 115 11.88 -24.48 4.15
C ASP A 115 10.99 -25.62 3.63
N GLU A 116 10.18 -26.22 4.51
CA GLU A 116 9.18 -27.22 4.14
C GLU A 116 8.10 -26.61 3.26
N GLU A 117 7.61 -25.40 3.58
CA GLU A 117 6.61 -24.72 2.76
C GLU A 117 7.13 -24.39 1.36
N VAL A 118 8.40 -24.00 1.27
CA VAL A 118 9.08 -23.78 -0.03
C VAL A 118 9.19 -25.08 -0.81
N SER A 119 9.60 -26.16 -0.15
CA SER A 119 9.76 -27.48 -0.78
C SER A 119 8.40 -28.00 -1.30
N GLN A 120 7.35 -27.86 -0.51
CA GLN A 120 5.99 -28.20 -0.90
C GLN A 120 5.52 -27.34 -2.08
N TYR A 121 5.81 -26.04 -2.08
CA TYR A 121 5.44 -25.15 -3.18
C TYR A 121 6.12 -25.54 -4.50
N ILE A 122 7.40 -25.92 -4.45
CA ILE A 122 8.15 -26.41 -5.62
C ILE A 122 7.52 -27.71 -6.16
N GLU A 123 7.15 -28.64 -5.27
CA GLU A 123 6.52 -29.90 -5.65
C GLU A 123 5.12 -29.68 -6.25
N ASP A 124 4.25 -28.96 -5.54
CA ASP A 124 2.86 -28.72 -5.92
C ASP A 124 2.74 -27.95 -7.25
N ASN A 125 3.66 -27.01 -7.50
CA ASN A 125 3.69 -26.23 -8.74
C ASN A 125 4.64 -26.80 -9.79
N THR A 126 5.29 -27.94 -9.52
CA THR A 126 6.23 -28.61 -10.42
C THR A 126 7.29 -27.63 -10.97
N ILE A 127 7.87 -26.80 -10.10
CA ILE A 127 8.80 -25.75 -10.49
C ILE A 127 10.15 -26.38 -10.87
N SER A 128 10.55 -26.21 -12.13
CA SER A 128 11.88 -26.62 -12.59
C SER A 128 12.93 -25.60 -12.16
N ILE A 129 13.95 -26.07 -11.45
CA ILE A 129 15.05 -25.23 -10.95
C ILE A 129 16.28 -25.52 -11.82
N PRO A 130 16.71 -24.57 -12.66
CA PRO A 130 17.96 -24.70 -13.42
C PRO A 130 19.16 -24.76 -12.48
N GLU A 131 20.15 -25.57 -12.85
CA GLU A 131 21.40 -25.70 -12.10
C GLU A 131 22.09 -24.34 -11.94
N GLY A 132 22.47 -24.00 -10.70
CA GLY A 132 23.11 -22.73 -10.35
C GLY A 132 22.15 -21.56 -10.09
N GLN A 133 20.82 -21.75 -10.20
CA GLN A 133 19.80 -20.76 -9.88
C GLN A 133 18.99 -21.09 -8.62
N GLU A 134 19.36 -22.15 -7.90
CA GLU A 134 18.61 -22.68 -6.75
C GLU A 134 18.38 -21.60 -5.70
N ALA A 135 19.43 -20.87 -5.31
CA ALA A 135 19.35 -19.84 -4.29
C ALA A 135 18.41 -18.69 -4.70
N MET A 136 18.48 -18.25 -5.96
CA MET A 136 17.64 -17.15 -6.46
C MET A 136 16.17 -17.57 -6.51
N ILE A 137 15.88 -18.78 -7.03
CA ILE A 137 14.51 -19.28 -7.13
C ILE A 137 13.91 -19.54 -5.74
N ILE A 138 14.69 -20.09 -4.80
CA ILE A 138 14.24 -20.27 -3.42
C ILE A 138 13.89 -18.92 -2.76
N ILE A 139 14.70 -17.88 -2.97
CA ILE A 139 14.41 -16.53 -2.45
C ILE A 139 13.10 -16.00 -3.05
N GLN A 140 12.92 -16.13 -4.37
CA GLN A 140 11.70 -15.68 -5.04
C GLN A 140 10.45 -16.40 -4.53
N ILE A 141 10.51 -17.72 -4.34
CA ILE A 141 9.41 -18.52 -3.80
C ILE A 141 9.13 -18.12 -2.34
N LYS A 142 10.17 -17.91 -1.53
CA LYS A 142 10.00 -17.42 -0.15
C LYS A 142 9.29 -16.06 -0.12
N ASP A 143 9.70 -15.12 -0.96
CA ASP A 143 9.06 -13.80 -1.05
C ASP A 143 7.61 -13.92 -1.53
N GLU A 144 7.33 -14.79 -2.49
CA GLU A 144 5.98 -15.05 -2.99
C GLU A 144 5.07 -15.63 -1.90
N LEU A 145 5.49 -16.71 -1.25
CA LEU A 145 4.77 -17.33 -0.14
C LEU A 145 4.57 -16.35 1.01
N ARG A 146 5.58 -15.53 1.32
CA ARG A 146 5.48 -14.49 2.34
C ARG A 146 4.42 -13.46 1.98
N ASN A 147 4.39 -12.99 0.73
CA ASN A 147 3.36 -12.06 0.24
C ASN A 147 1.96 -12.67 0.28
N GLN A 148 1.82 -13.96 -0.07
CA GLN A 148 0.54 -14.68 0.04
C GLN A 148 0.07 -14.72 1.50
N LYS A 149 0.95 -15.05 2.45
CA LYS A 149 0.64 -15.02 3.89
C LYS A 149 0.29 -13.63 4.38
N ILE A 150 1.02 -12.59 3.95
CA ILE A 150 0.70 -11.20 4.30
C ILE A 150 -0.73 -10.86 3.87
N ASN A 151 -1.09 -11.17 2.62
CA ASN A 151 -2.44 -10.86 2.12
C ASN A 151 -3.52 -11.59 2.92
N ALA A 152 -3.35 -12.90 3.16
CA ALA A 152 -4.30 -13.69 3.93
C ALA A 152 -4.45 -13.20 5.38
N GLU A 153 -3.34 -12.90 6.05
CA GLU A 153 -3.34 -12.47 7.44
C GLU A 153 -3.73 -11.00 7.60
N ALA A 154 -3.52 -10.17 6.58
CA ALA A 154 -4.00 -8.79 6.55
C ALA A 154 -5.53 -8.76 6.59
N ASP A 155 -6.22 -9.58 5.80
CA ASP A 155 -7.68 -9.66 5.81
C ASP A 155 -8.23 -10.09 7.18
N VAL A 156 -7.58 -11.08 7.81
CA VAL A 156 -7.91 -11.53 9.17
C VAL A 156 -7.71 -10.41 10.19
N LEU A 157 -6.56 -9.72 10.13
CA LEU A 157 -6.25 -8.61 11.02
C LEU A 157 -7.25 -7.46 10.85
N ILE A 158 -7.53 -7.06 9.62
CA ILE A 158 -8.44 -5.96 9.31
C ILE A 158 -9.86 -6.27 9.82
N THR A 159 -10.33 -7.51 9.59
CA THR A 159 -11.64 -7.96 10.10
C THR A 159 -11.69 -7.90 11.63
N ALA A 160 -10.65 -8.38 12.30
CA ALA A 160 -10.56 -8.31 13.76
C ALA A 160 -10.55 -6.86 14.26
N LEU A 161 -9.75 -5.98 13.66
CA LEU A 161 -9.68 -4.57 14.04
C LEU A 161 -11.00 -3.84 13.79
N LYS A 162 -11.67 -4.07 12.66
CA LYS A 162 -13.01 -3.50 12.38
C LYS A 162 -14.03 -3.95 13.42
N SER A 163 -14.02 -5.22 13.81
CA SER A 163 -14.98 -5.75 14.81
C SER A 163 -14.79 -5.19 16.22
N GLN A 164 -13.56 -4.79 16.56
CA GLN A 164 -13.21 -4.24 17.89
C GLN A 164 -13.33 -2.71 17.94
N ALA A 165 -13.32 -2.05 16.78
CA ALA A 165 -13.33 -0.61 16.70
C ALA A 165 -14.73 -0.01 16.85
N ASN A 166 -14.82 1.12 17.54
CA ASN A 166 -16.03 1.95 17.57
C ASN A 166 -16.01 2.92 16.39
N ILE A 167 -16.51 2.47 15.24
CA ILE A 167 -16.56 3.28 14.02
C ILE A 167 -17.89 4.04 13.98
N ARG A 168 -17.83 5.37 13.88
CA ARG A 168 -18.99 6.24 13.75
C ARG A 168 -18.95 6.98 12.42
N TYR A 169 -20.01 6.81 11.64
CA TYR A 169 -20.17 7.45 10.35
C TYR A 169 -20.99 8.73 10.50
N PHE A 170 -20.51 9.82 9.92
CA PHE A 170 -21.19 11.13 9.90
C PHE A 170 -21.67 11.53 8.52
N VAL A 171 -21.25 10.78 7.50
CA VAL A 171 -21.63 10.91 6.10
C VAL A 171 -21.88 9.51 5.57
N ASN A 172 -22.87 9.39 4.68
CA ASN A 172 -23.11 8.19 3.88
C ASN A 172 -23.01 8.65 2.43
N TYR A 173 -22.16 7.98 1.66
CA TYR A 173 -21.95 8.25 0.24
C TYR A 173 -22.94 7.45 -0.62
#